data_AF-L7EX13-F1
#
_entry.id   AF-L7EX13-F1
#
_cell.length_a   1.000
_cell.length_b   1.000
_cell.length_c   1.000
_cell.angle_alpha   90.00
_cell.angle_beta   90.00
_cell.angle_gamma   90.00
#
_symmetry.space_group_name_H-M   'P 1'
#
loop_
_entity.id
_entity.type
_entity.pdbx_description
1 polymer ?
#
loop_
_entity_poly.entity_id
_entity_poly.type
_entity_poly.pdbx_seq_one_letter_code
_entity_poly.pdbx_strand_id
1 'polypeptide(L)'
;MSVPGSSEGGGALRMRPLPDRAGWRAVGEITSATCPTWEQTLQQLTRRMTLRKEIVCHLEMSAVTFVDVAGASALAVAAQDLPGRRRIVIERPPATLPRLLEMFWPDLSVIEVVAR
;
A
#
# COMPACT_ATOMS: atom_id res chain seq x y z
N MET A 1 35.87 22.12 -11.78
CA MET A 1 34.47 22.54 -11.95
C MET A 1 33.60 21.34 -11.66
N SER A 2 33.02 21.28 -10.47
CA SER A 2 32.08 20.21 -10.10
C SER A 2 30.69 20.80 -10.14
N VAL A 3 29.86 20.32 -11.06
CA VAL A 3 28.41 20.33 -10.86
C VAL A 3 28.08 19.00 -10.18
N PRO A 4 27.76 18.95 -8.88
CA PRO A 4 26.97 17.84 -8.39
C PRO A 4 25.58 18.07 -8.99
N GLY A 5 25.26 17.30 -10.03
CA GLY A 5 23.88 17.10 -10.41
C GLY A 5 23.20 16.43 -9.23
N SER A 6 22.60 17.23 -8.37
CA SER A 6 21.59 16.79 -7.44
C SER A 6 20.49 16.14 -8.25
N SER A 7 20.52 14.81 -8.35
CA SER A 7 19.32 14.04 -8.64
C SER A 7 18.44 14.09 -7.38
N GLU A 8 17.92 15.28 -7.08
CA GLU A 8 16.92 15.50 -6.05
C GLU A 8 15.61 14.85 -6.51
N GLY A 9 15.39 13.61 -6.05
CA GLY A 9 14.09 13.16 -5.57
C GLY A 9 12.99 12.85 -6.60
N GLY A 10 13.29 12.10 -7.65
CA GLY A 10 12.24 11.40 -8.40
C GLY A 10 11.74 10.16 -7.64
N GLY A 11 10.44 10.06 -7.33
CA GLY A 11 9.79 8.76 -7.16
C GLY A 11 10.00 7.96 -5.86
N ALA A 12 10.37 8.57 -4.72
CA ALA A 12 10.47 7.82 -3.45
C ALA A 12 9.10 7.62 -2.79
N LEU A 13 8.66 6.35 -2.65
CA LEU A 13 7.49 5.98 -1.86
C LEU A 13 7.71 6.33 -0.39
N ARG A 14 6.79 7.11 0.19
CA ARG A 14 6.80 7.44 1.62
C ARG A 14 5.57 6.90 2.31
N MET A 15 5.79 6.31 3.48
CA MET A 15 4.77 5.67 4.28
C MET A 15 4.69 6.41 5.63
N ARG A 16 3.51 6.96 5.96
CA ARG A 16 3.29 7.72 7.21
C ARG A 16 2.13 7.12 8.02
N PRO A 17 2.26 6.90 9.34
CA PRO A 17 1.13 6.46 10.15
C PRO A 17 -0.03 7.46 10.08
N LEU A 18 -1.26 6.95 10.09
CA LEU A 18 -2.45 7.78 10.27
C LEU A 18 -2.58 8.17 11.75
N PRO A 19 -2.92 9.44 12.07
CA PRO A 19 -3.00 9.90 13.45
C PRO A 19 -4.23 9.33 14.20
N ASP A 20 -5.34 9.15 13.49
CA ASP A 20 -6.65 8.92 14.14
C ASP A 20 -7.13 7.46 14.09
N ARG A 21 -6.42 6.57 13.37
CA ARG A 21 -6.81 5.17 13.20
C ARG A 21 -5.64 4.26 12.83
N ALA A 22 -5.84 2.96 13.01
CA ALA A 22 -4.88 1.94 12.59
C ALA A 22 -4.70 2.00 11.06
N GLY A 23 -3.55 2.46 10.60
CA GLY A 23 -3.33 2.63 9.18
C GLY A 23 -2.18 3.55 8.82
N TRP A 24 -1.95 3.65 7.52
CA TRP A 24 -0.85 4.42 6.93
C TRP A 24 -1.33 5.18 5.69
N ARG A 25 -0.72 6.33 5.45
CA ARG A 25 -0.79 7.08 4.20
C ARG A 25 0.43 6.75 3.35
N ALA A 26 0.18 6.32 2.11
CA ALA A 26 1.18 6.18 1.06
C ALA A 26 1.25 7.46 0.22
N VAL A 27 2.46 7.88 -0.14
CA VAL A 27 2.73 9.07 -0.95
C VAL A 27 3.79 8.74 -1.98
N GLY A 28 3.56 9.09 -3.25
CA GLY A 28 4.52 8.88 -4.35
C GLY A 28 4.05 7.81 -5.32
N GLU A 29 4.98 6.97 -5.77
CA GLU A 29 4.72 5.93 -6.76
C GLU A 29 5.03 4.57 -6.17
N ILE A 30 4.25 3.56 -6.55
CA ILE A 30 4.51 2.15 -6.24
C ILE A 30 4.91 1.49 -7.55
N THR A 31 6.22 1.46 -7.77
CA THR A 31 6.90 0.81 -8.88
C THR A 31 7.83 -0.28 -8.38
N SER A 32 8.36 -1.10 -9.29
CA SER A 32 9.48 -2.01 -9.03
C SER A 32 10.62 -1.37 -8.22
N ALA A 33 10.98 -0.10 -8.49
CA ALA A 33 12.05 0.61 -7.76
C ALA A 33 11.71 0.86 -6.27
N THR A 34 10.43 1.00 -5.95
CA THR A 34 9.93 1.25 -4.58
C THR A 34 9.34 0.01 -3.91
N CYS A 35 9.27 -1.11 -4.63
CA CYS A 35 8.65 -2.36 -4.17
C CYS A 35 9.28 -2.89 -2.87
N PRO A 36 10.61 -2.84 -2.66
CA PRO A 36 11.20 -3.26 -1.38
C PRO A 36 10.66 -2.48 -0.18
N THR A 37 10.52 -1.16 -0.29
CA THR A 37 9.94 -0.31 0.77
C THR A 37 8.46 -0.61 0.98
N TRP A 38 7.73 -0.86 -0.11
CA TRP A 38 6.32 -1.23 -0.08
C TRP A 38 6.08 -2.54 0.66
N GLU A 39 6.76 -3.61 0.25
CA GLU A 39 6.67 -4.95 0.87
C GLU A 39 7.07 -4.92 2.34
N GLN A 40 8.17 -4.25 2.68
CA GLN A 40 8.61 -4.12 4.07
C GLN A 40 7.55 -3.43 4.92
N THR A 41 6.84 -2.44 4.37
CA THR A 41 5.77 -1.73 5.08
C THR A 41 4.54 -2.61 5.25
N LEU A 42 4.14 -3.36 4.22
CA LEU A 42 3.04 -4.31 4.28
C LEU A 42 3.30 -5.41 5.32
N GLN A 43 4.51 -5.95 5.38
CA GLN A 43 4.89 -6.92 6.41
C GLN A 43 4.83 -6.32 7.83
N GLN A 44 5.29 -5.07 8.00
CA GLN A 44 5.17 -4.37 9.28
C GLN A 44 3.71 -4.14 9.67
N LEU A 45 2.85 -3.82 8.69
CA LEU A 45 1.41 -3.66 8.88
C LEU A 45 0.77 -4.96 9.39
N THR A 46 0.98 -6.08 8.69
CA THR A 46 0.42 -7.39 9.09
C THR A 46 0.89 -7.83 10.48
N ARG A 47 2.18 -7.59 10.81
CA ARG A 47 2.72 -7.85 12.16
C ARG A 47 2.07 -6.97 13.22
N ARG A 48 1.95 -5.66 12.97
CA ARG A 48 1.34 -4.71 13.92
C ARG A 48 -0.12 -5.05 14.17
N MET A 49 -0.87 -5.37 13.12
CA MET A 49 -2.24 -5.83 13.27
C MET A 49 -2.29 -7.03 14.20
N THR A 50 -1.46 -8.04 13.95
CA THR A 50 -1.38 -9.26 14.76
C THR A 50 -1.16 -8.96 16.23
N LEU A 51 -0.12 -8.17 16.55
CA LEU A 51 0.25 -7.81 17.91
C LEU A 51 -0.81 -6.98 18.64
N ARG A 52 -1.47 -6.05 17.93
CA ARG A 52 -2.45 -5.14 18.52
C ARG A 52 -3.90 -5.62 18.46
N LYS A 53 -4.11 -6.84 17.93
CA LYS A 53 -5.45 -7.41 17.69
C LYS A 53 -6.34 -6.49 16.83
N GLU A 54 -5.74 -5.67 15.96
CA GLU A 54 -6.46 -4.79 15.05
C GLU A 54 -7.10 -5.62 13.93
N ILE A 55 -8.41 -5.48 13.76
CA ILE A 55 -9.18 -6.23 12.74
C ILE A 55 -9.19 -5.48 11.40
N VAL A 56 -9.03 -4.16 11.43
CA VAL A 56 -9.05 -3.32 10.23
C VAL A 56 -7.79 -2.47 10.20
N CYS A 57 -7.16 -2.39 9.02
CA CYS A 57 -6.08 -1.45 8.76
C CYS A 57 -6.39 -0.58 7.54
N HIS A 58 -6.24 0.73 7.70
CA HIS A 58 -6.52 1.70 6.65
C HIS A 58 -5.26 2.04 5.86
N LEU A 59 -5.35 1.97 4.53
CA LEU A 59 -4.29 2.34 3.61
C LEU A 59 -4.78 3.50 2.75
N GLU A 60 -4.33 4.70 3.09
CA GLU A 60 -4.75 5.94 2.43
C GLU A 60 -3.81 6.27 1.28
N MET A 61 -4.35 6.37 0.06
CA MET A 61 -3.57 6.40 -1.18
C MET A 61 -3.84 7.63 -2.06
N SER A 62 -4.51 8.67 -1.56
CA SER A 62 -4.83 9.88 -2.36
C SER A 62 -3.61 10.61 -2.93
N ALA A 63 -2.43 10.40 -2.34
CA ALA A 63 -1.17 10.98 -2.80
C ALA A 63 -0.29 9.96 -3.55
N VAL A 64 -0.85 8.80 -3.90
CA VAL A 64 -0.22 7.81 -4.77
C VAL A 64 -0.64 8.08 -6.21
N THR A 65 0.32 8.41 -7.06
CA THR A 65 0.06 8.77 -8.46
C THR A 65 0.09 7.56 -9.40
N PHE A 66 0.79 6.50 -9.02
CA PHE A 66 0.97 5.32 -9.85
C PHE A 66 1.15 4.04 -9.03
N VAL A 67 0.60 2.93 -9.54
CA VAL A 67 0.79 1.56 -9.04
C VAL A 67 1.05 0.66 -10.25
N ASP A 68 2.11 -0.13 -10.22
CA ASP A 68 2.29 -1.24 -11.17
C ASP A 68 1.69 -2.56 -10.65
N VAL A 69 1.72 -3.58 -11.51
CA VAL A 69 1.23 -4.92 -11.19
C VAL A 69 2.01 -5.54 -10.03
N ALA A 70 3.32 -5.30 -9.92
CA ALA A 70 4.13 -5.87 -8.84
C ALA A 70 3.72 -5.29 -7.47
N GLY A 71 3.47 -3.98 -7.40
CA GLY A 71 2.92 -3.31 -6.22
C GLY A 71 1.55 -3.84 -5.81
N ALA A 72 0.66 -4.06 -6.78
CA ALA A 72 -0.66 -4.66 -6.54
C ALA A 72 -0.54 -6.12 -6.06
N SER A 73 0.35 -6.91 -6.66
CA SER A 73 0.65 -8.29 -6.24
C SER A 73 1.15 -8.35 -4.80
N ALA A 74 2.10 -7.49 -4.44
CA ALA A 74 2.62 -7.43 -3.08
C ALA A 74 1.52 -7.12 -2.05
N LEU A 75 0.59 -6.23 -2.39
CA LEU A 75 -0.57 -5.92 -1.57
C LEU A 75 -1.52 -7.12 -1.43
N ALA A 76 -1.80 -7.81 -2.54
CA ALA A 76 -2.65 -8.99 -2.54
C ALA A 76 -2.07 -10.11 -1.68
N VAL A 77 -0.76 -10.37 -1.79
CA VAL A 77 -0.05 -11.35 -0.95
C VAL A 77 -0.15 -10.97 0.53
N ALA A 78 0.17 -9.71 0.87
CA ALA A 78 0.09 -9.24 2.25
C ALA A 78 -1.31 -9.35 2.85
N ALA A 79 -2.35 -9.15 2.03
CA ALA A 79 -3.74 -9.29 2.45
C ALA A 79 -4.13 -10.77 2.66
N GLN A 80 -3.67 -11.68 1.80
CA GLN A 80 -3.90 -13.12 1.94
C GLN A 80 -3.23 -13.70 3.19
N ASP A 81 -2.08 -13.14 3.59
CA ASP A 81 -1.36 -13.53 4.80
C ASP A 81 -2.00 -13.01 6.10
N LEU A 82 -3.10 -12.24 6.02
CA LEU A 82 -3.79 -11.74 7.21
C LEU A 82 -4.52 -12.87 7.95
N PRO A 83 -4.24 -13.05 9.27
CA PRO A 83 -4.92 -14.11 10.02
C PRO A 83 -6.35 -13.71 10.43
N GLY A 84 -7.30 -14.61 10.21
CA GLY A 84 -8.67 -14.51 10.72
C GLY A 84 -9.52 -13.46 9.99
N ARG A 85 -10.41 -12.77 10.71
CA ARG A 85 -11.36 -11.79 10.14
C ARG A 85 -10.74 -10.42 9.82
N ARG A 86 -9.42 -10.37 9.60
CA ARG A 86 -8.68 -9.12 9.39
C ARG A 86 -8.82 -8.66 7.95
N ARG A 87 -8.82 -7.34 7.74
CA ARG A 87 -8.93 -6.74 6.41
C ARG A 87 -8.15 -5.44 6.28
N ILE A 88 -7.76 -5.15 5.04
CA ILE A 88 -7.16 -3.88 4.64
C ILE A 88 -8.22 -3.06 3.91
N VAL A 89 -8.47 -1.84 4.38
CA VAL A 89 -9.35 -0.87 3.72
C VAL A 89 -8.47 0.11 2.95
N ILE A 90 -8.56 0.08 1.64
CA ILE A 90 -7.86 0.99 0.74
C ILE A 90 -8.73 2.21 0.50
N GLU A 91 -8.22 3.40 0.83
CA GLU A 91 -8.93 4.65 0.68
C GLU A 91 -8.31 5.50 -0.44
N ARG A 92 -9.16 5.95 -1.37
CA ARG A 92 -8.78 6.84 -2.48
C ARG A 92 -7.58 6.31 -3.29
N PRO A 93 -7.62 5.06 -3.77
CA PRO A 93 -6.54 4.52 -4.58
C PRO A 93 -6.43 5.20 -5.95
N PRO A 94 -5.26 5.14 -6.60
CA PRO A 94 -5.17 5.45 -8.02
C PRO A 94 -6.09 4.50 -8.81
N ALA A 95 -6.73 5.00 -9.87
CA ALA A 95 -7.76 4.27 -10.63
C ALA A 95 -7.28 2.93 -11.22
N THR A 96 -5.96 2.76 -11.38
CA THR A 96 -5.35 1.51 -11.83
C THR A 96 -5.49 0.39 -10.80
N LEU A 97 -5.40 0.68 -9.50
CA LEU A 97 -5.35 -0.35 -8.47
C LEU A 97 -6.65 -1.17 -8.37
N PRO A 98 -7.86 -0.57 -8.31
CA PRO A 98 -9.11 -1.34 -8.30
C PRO A 98 -9.24 -2.25 -9.53
N ARG A 99 -8.83 -1.75 -10.71
CA ARG A 99 -8.87 -2.53 -11.96
C ARG A 99 -7.92 -3.72 -11.94
N LEU A 100 -6.72 -3.55 -11.38
CA LEU A 100 -5.75 -4.65 -11.21
C LEU A 100 -6.28 -5.70 -10.23
N LEU A 101 -6.87 -5.26 -9.11
CA LEU A 101 -7.46 -6.17 -8.12
C LEU A 101 -8.63 -6.96 -8.72
N GLU A 102 -9.52 -6.32 -9.46
CA GLU A 102 -10.63 -6.98 -10.15
C GLU A 102 -10.14 -7.97 -11.22
N MET A 103 -9.09 -7.63 -11.97
CA MET A 103 -8.56 -8.47 -13.05
C MET A 103 -7.83 -9.72 -12.55
N PHE A 104 -7.02 -9.58 -11.49
CA PHE A 104 -6.09 -10.64 -11.06
C PHE A 104 -6.48 -11.31 -9.74
N TRP A 105 -7.27 -10.65 -8.89
CA TRP A 105 -7.72 -11.14 -7.58
C TRP A 105 -9.19 -10.81 -7.28
N PRO A 106 -10.13 -11.19 -8.18
CA PRO A 106 -11.54 -10.81 -8.04
C PRO A 106 -12.19 -11.31 -6.74
N ASP A 107 -11.71 -12.43 -6.17
CA ASP A 107 -12.28 -13.06 -4.98
C ASP A 107 -11.61 -12.61 -3.66
N LEU A 108 -10.71 -11.62 -3.70
CA LEU A 108 -9.92 -11.19 -2.54
C LEU A 108 -10.71 -10.26 -1.60
N SER A 109 -11.63 -10.84 -0.85
CA SER A 109 -12.54 -10.15 0.09
C SER A 109 -11.89 -9.49 1.31
N VAL A 110 -10.62 -9.81 1.59
CA VAL A 110 -9.82 -9.20 2.68
C VAL A 110 -9.32 -7.80 2.34
N ILE A 111 -9.49 -7.36 1.08
CA ILE A 111 -9.26 -5.98 0.66
C ILE A 111 -10.60 -5.31 0.36
N GLU A 112 -10.89 -4.24 1.09
CA GLU A 112 -12.04 -3.36 0.81
C GLU A 112 -11.54 -2.09 0.13
N VAL A 113 -12.10 -1.74 -1.03
CA VAL A 113 -11.73 -0.52 -1.75
C VAL A 113 -12.81 0.54 -1.55
N VAL A 114 -12.41 1.70 -1.02
CA VAL A 114 -13.26 2.88 -0.85
C VAL A 114 -12.74 3.97 -1.78
N ALA A 115 -13.23 3.95 -3.02
CA ALA A 115 -13.01 5.02 -3.98
C ALA A 115 -14.02 6.15 -3.72
N ARG A 116 -13.55 7.31 -3.27
CA ARG A 116 -14.32 8.56 -3.21
C ARG A 116 -13.46 9.70 -3.71
#